data_AF-A0A527GMJ2-F1
#
_entry.id   AF-A0A527GMJ2-F1
#
_cell.length_a   1.000
_cell.length_b   1.000
_cell.length_c   1.000
_cell.angle_alpha   90.00
_cell.angle_beta   90.00
_cell.angle_gamma   90.00
#
_symmetry.space_group_name_H-M   'P 1'
#
loop_
_entity.id
_entity.type
_entity.pdbx_description
1 polymer ?
#
loop_
_entity_poly.entity_id
_entity_poly.type
_entity_poly.pdbx_seq_one_letter_code
_entity_poly.pdbx_strand_id
1 'polypeptide(L)'
;MTGKTVFETRYGFRRNQVVLANWRENPFNRWSFQNLGELVPTARVAATSGVVETPVCDMGGLLGEKVTVAGISETVAEFLARSSTDALTVMKDGKIVGDWFAPHM
;
A
#
# COMPACT_ATOMS: atom_id res chain seq x y z
N MET A 1 9.42 17.83 -27.08
CA MET A 1 9.91 17.28 -25.80
C MET A 1 8.79 16.47 -25.17
N THR A 2 8.88 15.15 -25.17
CA THR A 2 7.90 14.30 -24.47
C THR A 2 8.24 14.30 -22.99
N GLY A 3 7.42 14.98 -22.18
CA GLY A 3 7.56 15.02 -20.72
C GLY A 3 7.32 13.66 -20.07
N LYS A 4 7.58 13.57 -18.76
CA LYS A 4 7.28 12.35 -17.99
C LYS A 4 5.79 12.03 -18.05
N THR A 5 5.48 10.75 -18.19
CA THR A 5 4.09 10.26 -18.09
C THR A 5 3.58 10.37 -16.65
N VAL A 6 2.27 10.36 -16.45
CA VAL A 6 1.66 10.30 -15.10
C VAL A 6 2.19 9.10 -14.31
N PHE A 7 2.35 7.95 -14.98
CA PHE A 7 2.92 6.74 -14.40
C PHE A 7 4.35 6.98 -13.89
N GLU A 8 5.20 7.55 -14.74
CA GLU A 8 6.60 7.81 -14.40
C GLU A 8 6.73 8.85 -13.28
N THR A 9 5.82 9.82 -13.22
CA THR A 9 5.73 10.77 -12.10
C THR A 9 5.32 10.10 -10.80
N ARG A 10 4.38 9.15 -10.80
CA ARG A 10 3.89 8.45 -9.59
C ARG A 10 4.90 7.43 -9.06
N TYR A 11 5.52 6.64 -9.93
CA TYR A 11 6.34 5.49 -9.52
C TYR A 11 7.85 5.69 -9.68
N GLY A 12 8.30 6.73 -10.39
CA GLY A 12 9.72 7.04 -10.57
C GLY A 12 10.43 6.18 -11.63
N PHE A 13 9.71 5.33 -12.36
CA PHE A 13 10.22 4.52 -13.47
C PHE A 13 9.18 4.44 -14.60
N ARG A 14 9.60 4.05 -15.81
CA ARG A 14 8.70 3.92 -16.96
C ARG A 14 7.91 2.62 -16.90
N ARG A 15 6.66 2.63 -17.34
CA ARG A 15 5.77 1.45 -17.27
C ARG A 15 6.35 0.20 -17.92
N ASN A 16 7.10 0.33 -19.01
CA ASN A 16 7.72 -0.78 -19.73
C ASN A 16 8.99 -1.35 -19.06
N GLN A 17 9.44 -0.78 -17.93
CA GLN A 17 10.58 -1.29 -17.17
C GLN A 17 10.18 -2.36 -16.14
N VAL A 18 8.90 -2.47 -15.78
CA VAL A 18 8.40 -3.56 -14.93
C VAL A 18 8.17 -4.79 -15.79
N VAL A 19 8.92 -5.85 -15.50
CA VAL A 19 8.90 -7.10 -16.24
C VAL A 19 8.89 -8.29 -15.27
N LEU A 20 8.60 -9.48 -15.80
CA LEU A 20 8.56 -10.71 -14.99
C LEU A 20 9.88 -11.01 -14.25
N ALA A 21 11.02 -10.53 -14.74
CA ALA A 21 12.31 -10.74 -14.08
C ALA A 21 12.49 -9.88 -12.81
N ASN A 22 11.90 -8.68 -12.74
CA ASN A 22 12.21 -7.68 -11.71
C ASN A 22 11.00 -7.22 -10.89
N TRP A 23 9.80 -7.73 -11.14
CA TRP A 23 8.57 -7.24 -10.50
C TRP A 23 8.57 -7.30 -8.97
N ARG A 24 9.42 -8.12 -8.34
CA ARG A 24 9.55 -8.21 -6.87
C ARG A 24 10.58 -7.25 -6.29
N GLU A 25 11.38 -6.62 -7.13
CA GLU A 25 12.48 -5.75 -6.73
C GLU A 25 12.00 -4.30 -6.56
N ASN A 26 12.65 -3.55 -5.67
CA ASN A 26 12.46 -2.11 -5.60
C ASN A 26 13.09 -1.44 -6.84
N PRO A 27 12.44 -0.44 -7.47
CA PRO A 27 11.14 0.16 -7.10
C PRO A 27 9.92 -0.49 -7.76
N PHE A 28 10.11 -1.47 -8.65
CA PHE A 28 9.06 -2.07 -9.49
C PHE A 28 7.92 -2.73 -8.68
N ASN A 29 8.25 -3.26 -7.51
CA ASN A 29 7.30 -3.88 -6.58
C ASN A 29 6.19 -2.94 -6.10
N ARG A 30 6.44 -1.63 -6.05
CA ARG A 30 5.44 -0.62 -5.65
C ARG A 30 4.23 -0.57 -6.58
N TRP A 31 4.41 -0.87 -7.86
CA TRP A 31 3.29 -0.97 -8.81
C TRP A 31 2.85 -2.43 -8.97
N SER A 32 3.78 -3.37 -9.08
CA SER A 32 3.45 -4.75 -9.45
C SER A 32 2.62 -5.48 -8.40
N PHE A 33 2.82 -5.20 -7.10
CA PHE A 33 2.07 -5.87 -6.04
C PHE A 33 0.59 -5.49 -6.03
N GLN A 34 0.24 -4.34 -6.61
CA GLN A 34 -1.13 -3.90 -6.79
C GLN A 34 -1.72 -4.31 -8.16
N ASN A 35 -0.88 -4.81 -9.09
CA ASN A 35 -1.24 -5.07 -10.48
C ASN A 35 -0.69 -6.41 -11.00
N LEU A 36 -0.54 -7.40 -10.12
CA LEU A 36 0.17 -8.65 -10.40
C LEU A 36 -0.41 -9.44 -11.59
N GLY A 37 -1.72 -9.34 -11.81
CA GLY A 37 -2.41 -10.00 -12.92
C GLY A 37 -1.95 -9.55 -14.31
N GLU A 38 -1.25 -8.42 -14.43
CA GLU A 38 -0.65 -7.98 -15.69
C GLU A 38 0.71 -8.64 -15.98
N LEU A 39 1.32 -9.32 -15.00
CA LEU A 39 2.68 -9.87 -15.10
C LEU A 39 2.72 -11.38 -14.98
N VAL A 40 1.87 -11.93 -14.12
CA VAL A 40 1.82 -13.36 -13.81
C VAL A 40 0.40 -13.87 -14.08
N PRO A 41 0.23 -15.03 -14.71
CA PRO A 41 -1.09 -15.64 -14.84
C PRO A 41 -1.75 -15.82 -13.48
N THR A 42 -2.94 -15.24 -13.30
CA THR A 42 -3.72 -15.33 -12.06
C THR A 42 -5.07 -15.98 -12.32
N ALA A 43 -5.56 -16.71 -11.33
CA ALA A 43 -6.93 -17.20 -11.30
C ALA A 43 -7.77 -16.29 -10.42
N ARG A 44 -9.01 -16.01 -10.85
CA ARG A 44 -9.95 -15.22 -10.04
C ARG A 44 -10.50 -16.07 -8.90
N VAL A 45 -10.37 -15.57 -7.66
CA VAL A 45 -11.10 -16.09 -6.51
C VAL A 45 -12.33 -15.22 -6.30
N ALA A 46 -13.53 -15.78 -6.43
CA ALA A 46 -14.76 -15.03 -6.25
C ALA A 46 -14.99 -14.73 -4.77
N ALA A 47 -15.25 -13.46 -4.44
CA ALA A 47 -15.71 -13.09 -3.11
C ALA A 47 -17.19 -13.42 -2.95
N THR A 48 -17.59 -13.88 -1.76
CA THR A 48 -19.00 -13.89 -1.36
C THR A 48 -19.49 -12.44 -1.29
N SER A 49 -20.73 -12.18 -1.68
CA SER A 49 -21.35 -10.87 -1.45
C SER A 49 -21.36 -10.58 0.06
N GLY A 50 -20.53 -9.64 0.49
CA GLY A 50 -20.33 -9.29 1.88
C GLY A 50 -20.91 -7.92 2.24
N VAL A 51 -21.22 -7.74 3.52
CA VAL A 51 -21.55 -6.44 4.10
C VAL A 51 -20.27 -5.63 4.17
N VAL A 52 -20.31 -4.39 3.66
CA VAL A 52 -19.20 -3.45 3.84
C VAL A 52 -19.22 -2.98 5.29
N GLU A 53 -18.19 -3.31 6.06
CA GLU A 53 -18.02 -2.80 7.41
C GLU A 53 -17.58 -1.33 7.35
N THR A 54 -18.29 -0.46 8.07
CA THR A 54 -17.91 0.94 8.19
C THR A 54 -16.83 1.10 9.27
N PRO A 55 -15.74 1.83 9.01
CA PRO A 55 -14.77 2.19 10.03
C PRO A 55 -15.43 2.81 11.26
N VAL A 56 -14.98 2.40 12.45
CA VAL A 56 -15.52 2.90 13.72
C VAL A 56 -14.93 4.28 14.07
N CYS A 57 -13.71 4.60 13.65
CA CYS A 57 -13.10 5.90 13.89
C CYS A 57 -12.10 6.33 12.81
N ASP A 58 -11.73 7.61 12.85
CA ASP A 58 -10.56 8.13 12.14
C ASP A 58 -9.26 7.56 12.75
N MET A 59 -8.25 7.37 11.91
CA MET A 59 -6.96 6.78 12.30
C MET A 59 -5.96 7.80 12.84
N GLY A 60 -6.27 9.11 12.82
CA GLY A 60 -5.36 10.19 13.20
C GLY A 60 -4.78 10.04 14.61
N GLY A 61 -5.56 9.53 15.56
CA GLY A 61 -5.08 9.20 16.90
C GLY A 61 -3.92 8.19 16.87
N LEU A 62 -4.14 7.03 16.25
CA LEU A 62 -3.10 6.00 16.11
C LEU A 62 -1.91 6.50 15.28
N LEU A 63 -2.18 7.19 14.18
CA LEU A 63 -1.13 7.68 13.26
C LEU A 63 -0.18 8.67 13.93
N GLY A 64 -0.67 9.43 14.92
CA GLY A 64 0.12 10.37 15.72
C GLY A 64 0.88 9.76 16.89
N GLU A 65 0.58 8.51 17.28
CA GLU A 65 1.26 7.84 18.39
C GLU A 65 2.75 7.63 18.09
N LYS A 66 3.58 7.74 19.14
CA LYS A 66 5.02 7.50 19.04
C LYS A 66 5.35 6.03 19.25
N VAL A 67 6.17 5.49 18.34
CA VAL A 67 6.68 4.13 18.40
C VAL A 67 8.20 4.12 18.22
N THR A 68 8.86 3.16 18.85
CA THR A 68 10.29 2.91 18.64
C THR A 68 10.47 1.59 17.91
N VAL A 69 10.87 1.62 16.64
CA VAL A 69 11.10 0.42 15.82
C VAL A 69 12.52 0.44 15.31
N ALA A 70 13.27 -0.63 15.57
CA ALA A 70 14.69 -0.74 15.23
C ALA A 70 15.54 0.46 15.74
N GLY A 71 15.21 0.95 16.95
CA GLY A 71 15.92 2.06 17.59
C GLY A 71 15.56 3.47 17.08
N ILE A 72 14.66 3.59 16.11
CA ILE A 72 14.18 4.88 15.59
C ILE A 72 12.87 5.22 16.30
N SER A 73 12.82 6.38 16.98
CA SER A 73 11.60 6.93 17.57
C SER A 73 10.91 7.87 16.58
N GLU A 74 9.71 7.49 16.13
CA GLU A 74 8.93 8.19 15.11
C GLU A 74 7.43 8.01 15.38
N THR A 75 6.57 8.72 14.67
CA THR A 75 5.13 8.46 14.70
C THR A 75 4.79 7.18 13.94
N VAL A 76 3.64 6.57 14.22
CA VAL A 76 3.13 5.44 13.42
C VAL A 76 3.04 5.82 11.94
N ALA A 77 2.58 7.03 11.60
CA ALA A 77 2.52 7.49 10.21
C ALA A 77 3.89 7.53 9.53
N GLU A 78 4.91 8.06 10.22
CA GLU A 78 6.28 8.10 9.72
C GLU A 78 6.84 6.68 9.51
N PHE A 79 6.58 5.77 10.45
CA PHE A 79 6.99 4.37 10.33
C PHE A 79 6.35 3.68 9.12
N LEU A 80 5.05 3.86 8.89
CA LEU A 80 4.34 3.28 7.75
C LEU A 80 4.91 3.78 6.41
N ALA A 81 5.24 5.08 6.33
CA ALA A 81 5.88 5.65 5.15
C ALA A 81 7.31 5.10 4.95
N ARG A 82 8.13 5.07 6.01
CA ARG A 82 9.51 4.58 5.98
C ARG A 82 9.61 3.11 5.59
N SER A 83 8.65 2.30 6.05
CA SER A 83 8.55 0.87 5.74
C SER A 83 7.94 0.57 4.36
N SER A 84 7.56 1.60 3.57
CA SER A 84 6.84 1.44 2.30
C SER A 84 5.54 0.63 2.44
N THR A 85 4.79 0.86 3.53
CA THR A 85 3.48 0.23 3.73
C THR A 85 2.45 0.85 2.79
N ASP A 86 1.69 0.03 2.06
CA ASP A 86 0.62 0.48 1.15
C ASP A 86 -0.73 0.64 1.87
N ALA A 87 -1.07 -0.27 2.79
CA ALA A 87 -2.33 -0.26 3.52
C ALA A 87 -2.18 -0.90 4.91
N LEU A 88 -2.97 -0.41 5.88
CA LEU A 88 -3.10 -0.94 7.24
C LEU A 88 -4.58 -0.96 7.62
N THR A 89 -5.09 -2.12 8.03
CA THR A 89 -6.41 -2.26 8.66
C THR A 89 -6.23 -2.66 10.12
N VAL A 90 -6.92 -1.96 11.02
CA VAL A 90 -6.92 -2.28 12.45
C VAL A 90 -8.28 -2.84 12.83
N MET A 91 -8.29 -3.97 13.56
CA MET A 91 -9.50 -4.61 14.06
C MET A 91 -9.40 -4.85 15.56
N LYS A 92 -10.55 -4.80 16.24
CA LYS A 92 -10.68 -5.14 17.65
C LYS A 92 -12.01 -5.86 17.88
N ASP A 93 -11.97 -6.98 18.60
CA ASP A 93 -13.16 -7.81 18.90
C ASP A 93 -13.97 -8.17 17.65
N GLY A 94 -13.27 -8.49 16.56
CA GLY A 94 -13.87 -8.89 15.28
C GLY A 94 -14.49 -7.76 14.47
N LYS A 95 -14.28 -6.49 14.84
CA LYS A 95 -14.80 -5.32 14.11
C LYS A 95 -13.67 -4.48 13.55
N ILE A 96 -13.83 -3.97 12.33
CA ILE A 96 -12.92 -2.96 11.77
C ILE A 96 -12.99 -1.68 12.62
N VAL A 97 -11.84 -1.26 13.14
CA VAL A 97 -11.68 0.01 13.85
C VAL A 97 -11.42 1.12 12.85
N GLY A 98 -10.50 0.89 11.92
CA GLY A 98 -10.22 1.82 10.84
C GLY A 98 -9.15 1.33 9.88
N ASP A 99 -9.08 2.02 8.74
CA ASP A 99 -8.15 1.76 7.66
C ASP A 99 -7.26 2.98 7.44
N TRP A 100 -6.01 2.73 7.08
CA TRP A 100 -5.10 3.70 6.52
C TRP A 100 -4.55 3.19 5.19
N PHE A 101 -4.47 4.08 4.21
CA PHE A 101 -3.86 3.81 2.92
C PHE A 101 -2.78 4.85 2.66
N ALA A 102 -1.69 4.43 2.02
CA ALA A 102 -0.65 5.35 1.62
C ALA A 102 -1.19 6.40 0.63
N PRO A 103 -0.63 7.63 0.58
CA PRO A 103 -1.13 8.70 -0.31
C PRO A 103 -1.10 8.34 -1.80
N HIS A 104 -0.33 7.33 -2.18
CA HIS A 104 -0.23 6.82 -3.55
C HIS A 104 -1.14 5.63 -3.83
N MET A 105 -2.12 5.32 -2.98
CA MET A 105 -3.19 4.36 -3.26
C MET A 105 -4.36 5.08 -3.90
#